data_AF-A0A948R065-F1
#
_entry.id   AF-A0A948R065-F1
#
_cell.length_a   1.000
_cell.length_b   1.000
_cell.length_c   1.000
_cell.angle_alpha   90.00
_cell.angle_beta   90.00
_cell.angle_gamma   90.00
#
_symmetry.space_group_name_H-M   'P 1'
#
loop_
_entity.id
_entity.type
_entity.pdbx_description
1 polymer ?
#
loop_
_entity_poly.entity_id
_entity_poly.type
_entity_poly.pdbx_seq_one_letter_code
_entity_poly.pdbx_strand_id
1 'polypeptide(L)' 'MKLIDPAVFAAPKPQTWVAPAYCDVRLGFEVTAYVYVR' A
#
# COMPACT_ATOMS: atom_id res chain seq x y z
N MET A 1 31.93 -15.51 -10.50
CA MET A 1 30.93 -14.43 -10.38
C MET A 1 29.56 -15.08 -10.48
N LYS A 2 28.85 -15.34 -9.37
CA LYS A 2 27.49 -15.89 -9.46
C LYS A 2 26.58 -14.74 -9.91
N LEU A 3 25.99 -14.84 -11.10
CA LEU A 3 24.94 -13.93 -11.51
C LEU A 3 23.77 -14.12 -10.52
N ILE A 4 23.32 -13.03 -9.91
CA ILE A 4 22.07 -13.01 -9.18
C ILE A 4 20.96 -13.24 -10.19
N ASP A 5 20.12 -14.24 -9.94
CA ASP A 5 18.95 -14.51 -10.78
C ASP A 5 18.06 -13.26 -10.83
N PRO A 6 17.67 -12.77 -12.02
CA PRO A 6 16.84 -11.57 -12.14
C PRO A 6 15.47 -11.72 -11.47
N ALA A 7 15.05 -12.95 -11.17
CA ALA A 7 13.87 -13.26 -10.38
C ALA A 7 13.95 -12.82 -8.91
N VAL A 8 15.15 -12.53 -8.38
CA VAL A 8 15.33 -11.95 -7.04
C VAL A 8 14.76 -10.53 -6.96
N PHE A 9 14.76 -9.80 -8.08
CA PHE A 9 14.15 -8.47 -8.19
C PHE A 9 12.69 -8.56 -8.63
N ALA A 10 11.92 -9.49 -8.07
CA ALA A 10 10.48 -9.54 -8.25
C ALA A 10 9.93 -8.11 -8.12
N ALA A 11 9.38 -7.57 -9.21
CA ALA A 11 8.94 -6.20 -9.28
C ALA A 11 8.04 -5.91 -8.07
N PRO A 12 8.23 -4.79 -7.34
CA PRO A 12 7.35 -4.47 -6.24
C PRO A 12 5.93 -4.46 -6.78
N LYS A 13 5.08 -5.35 -6.26
CA LYS A 13 3.66 -5.39 -6.61
C LYS A 13 3.14 -3.96 -6.41
N PRO A 14 2.61 -3.29 -7.46
CA PRO A 14 2.18 -1.91 -7.33
C PRO A 14 1.11 -1.85 -6.23
N GLN A 15 1.44 -1.19 -5.12
CA GLN A 15 0.49 -0.97 -4.03
C GLN A 15 -0.59 -0.04 -4.56
N THR A 16 -1.73 -0.62 -4.91
CA THR A 16 -2.86 0.14 -5.43
C THR A 16 -3.71 0.55 -4.24
N TRP A 17 -3.67 1.82 -3.89
CA TRP A 17 -4.62 2.42 -2.95
C TRP A 17 -5.94 2.58 -3.70
N VAL A 18 -6.88 1.64 -3.52
CA VAL A 18 -8.12 1.61 -4.32
C VAL A 18 -9.25 2.37 -3.63
N ALA A 19 -9.44 2.14 -2.33
CA ALA A 19 -10.49 2.78 -1.54
C ALA A 19 -10.06 2.95 -0.08
N PRO A 20 -10.52 4.00 0.60
CA PRO A 20 -10.29 4.16 2.03
C PRO A 20 -11.01 3.07 2.81
N ALA A 21 -10.35 2.57 3.85
CA ALA A 21 -10.90 1.56 4.75
C ALA A 21 -11.83 2.18 5.81
N TYR A 22 -11.68 3.47 6.09
CA TYR A 22 -12.46 4.18 7.09
C TYR A 22 -12.55 5.67 6.75
N CYS A 23 -13.74 6.26 6.88
CA CYS A 23 -13.99 7.71 6.78
C CYS A 23 -14.84 8.13 7.98
N ASP A 24 -14.47 9.22 8.65
CA ASP A 24 -15.12 9.69 9.89
C ASP A 24 -14.96 11.20 10.07
N VAL A 25 -15.83 11.84 10.85
CA VAL A 25 -15.76 13.29 11.11
C VAL A 25 -15.37 13.52 12.56
N ARG A 26 -14.21 14.17 12.78
CA ARG A 26 -13.69 14.47 14.12
C ARG A 26 -13.38 15.95 14.25
N LEU A 27 -13.92 16.59 15.29
CA LEU A 27 -13.74 18.02 15.57
C LEU A 27 -14.10 18.94 14.38
N GLY A 28 -15.02 18.49 13.51
CA GLY A 28 -15.42 19.23 12.31
C GLY A 28 -14.57 18.98 11.06
N PHE A 29 -13.63 18.03 11.10
CA PHE A 29 -12.79 17.65 9.96
C PHE A 29 -13.06 16.21 9.51
N GLU A 30 -13.03 15.98 8.20
CA GLU A 30 -13.09 14.63 7.63
C GLU A 30 -11.73 13.93 7.77
N VAL A 31 -11.75 12.72 8.32
CA VAL A 31 -10.60 11.87 8.58
C VAL A 31 -10.76 10.57 7.80
N THR A 32 -9.77 10.27 6.96
CA THR A 32 -9.80 9.12 6.04
C THR A 32 -8.58 8.24 6.26
N ALA A 33 -8.78 6.94 6.51
CA ALA A 33 -7.71 5.98 6.75
C ALA A 33 -7.67 4.89 5.67
N TYR A 34 -6.46 4.49 5.29
CA TYR A 34 -6.22 3.39 4.36
C TYR A 34 -5.50 2.26 5.10
N VAL A 35 -5.96 1.03 4.90
CA VAL A 35 -5.37 -0.16 5.52
C VAL A 35 -4.64 -0.98 4.48
N TYR A 36 -3.41 -1.38 4.81
CA TYR A 36 -2.61 -2.31 4.02
C TYR A 36 -2.52 -3.64 4.76
N VAL A 37 -2.89 -4.74 4.09
CA VAL A 37 -2.72 -6.11 4.59
C VAL A 37 -1.59 -6.77 3.80
N ARG A 38 -0.55 -7.22 4.51
CA ARG A 38 0.66 -7.85 3.96
C ARG A 38 0.52 -9.36 3.86
#